data_AF-U4KLL8-F1
#
_entry.id   AF-U4KLL8-F1
#
_cell.length_a   1.000
_cell.length_b   1.000
_cell.length_c   1.000
_cell.angle_alpha   90.00
_cell.angle_beta   90.00
_cell.angle_gamma   90.00
#
_symmetry.space_group_name_H-M   'P 1'
#
loop_
_entity.id
_entity.type
_entity.pdbx_description
1 polymer ?
#
loop_
_entity_poly.entity_id
_entity_poly.type
_entity_poly.pdbx_seq_one_letter_code
_entity_poly.pdbx_strand_id
1 'polypeptide(L)' 'MKILVTGGAGYIGSHTVVELLKNNYEVVIVDNFVNSHKDALEHIKTISKKILNFMKLM' A
#
# COMPACT_ATOMS: atom_id res chain seq x y z
N MET A 1 -13.89 -6.61 -5.84
CA MET A 1 -14.06 -5.49 -4.90
C MET A 1 -12.72 -4.79 -4.78
N LYS A 2 -12.66 -3.46 -4.98
CA LYS A 2 -11.43 -2.67 -4.80
C LYS A 2 -11.42 -2.02 -3.42
N ILE A 3 -10.28 -2.07 -2.74
CA ILE A 3 -10.08 -1.44 -1.43
C ILE A 3 -9.14 -0.24 -1.60
N LEU A 4 -9.62 0.94 -1.21
CA LEU A 4 -8.81 2.15 -1.11
C LEU A 4 -8.20 2.23 0.29
N VAL A 5 -6.86 2.36 0.36
CA VAL A 5 -6.14 2.54 1.63
C VAL A 5 -5.44 3.90 1.62
N THR A 6 -5.98 4.85 2.38
CA THR A 6 -5.33 6.14 2.64
C THR A 6 -4.22 5.97 3.67
N GLY A 7 -3.06 6.60 3.46
CA GLY A 7 -1.91 6.42 4.37
C GLY A 7 -1.26 5.03 4.26
N GLY A 8 -1.45 4.34 3.12
CA GLY A 8 -1.01 2.97 2.91
C GLY A 8 0.52 2.79 2.86
N ALA A 9 1.31 3.87 2.78
CA ALA A 9 2.75 3.81 2.92
C ALA A 9 3.22 4.00 4.38
N GLY A 10 2.31 4.35 5.31
CA GLY A 10 2.60 4.44 6.75
C GLY A 10 2.78 3.07 7.42
N TYR A 11 3.16 3.07 8.69
CA TYR A 11 3.49 1.83 9.43
C TYR A 11 2.33 0.81 9.42
N ILE A 12 1.16 1.20 9.93
CA ILE A 12 0.01 0.29 9.98
C ILE A 12 -0.53 0.02 8.57
N GLY A 13 -0.68 1.07 7.76
CA GLY A 13 -1.21 0.97 6.40
C GLY A 13 -0.44 0.00 5.52
N SER A 14 0.89 0.04 5.56
CA SER A 14 1.74 -0.84 4.74
C SER A 14 1.58 -2.32 5.11
N HIS A 15 1.53 -2.64 6.39
CA HIS A 15 1.28 -4.00 6.88
C HIS A 15 -0.13 -4.49 6.51
N THR A 16 -1.14 -3.62 6.64
CA THR A 16 -2.51 -3.94 6.21
C THR A 16 -2.57 -4.21 4.71
N VAL A 17 -1.92 -3.38 3.88
CA VAL A 17 -1.90 -3.58 2.42
C VAL A 17 -1.26 -4.92 2.06
N VAL A 18 -0.16 -5.30 2.71
CA VAL A 18 0.47 -6.62 2.48
C VAL A 18 -0.53 -7.74 2.71
N GLU A 19 -1.28 -7.70 3.83
CA GLU A 19 -2.23 -8.75 4.17
C GLU A 19 -3.43 -8.77 3.21
N LEU A 20 -3.96 -7.60 2.84
CA LEU A 20 -5.02 -7.49 1.83
C LEU A 20 -4.58 -8.09 0.48
N LEU A 21 -3.38 -7.77 0.01
CA LEU A 21 -2.83 -8.32 -1.23
C LEU A 21 -2.63 -9.84 -1.17
N LYS A 22 -2.14 -10.36 -0.03
CA LYS A 22 -1.99 -11.81 0.19
C LYS A 22 -3.34 -12.54 0.17
N ASN A 23 -4.40 -11.91 0.66
CA ASN A 23 -5.77 -12.41 0.59
C ASN A 23 -6.46 -12.14 -0.77
N ASN A 24 -5.69 -11.80 -1.81
CA ASN A 24 -6.15 -11.58 -3.18
C ASN A 24 -7.16 -10.42 -3.34
N TYR A 25 -7.18 -9.46 -2.41
CA TYR A 25 -7.89 -8.21 -2.63
C TYR A 25 -7.13 -7.32 -3.60
N GLU A 26 -7.88 -6.55 -4.39
CA GLU A 26 -7.31 -5.50 -5.21
C GLU A 26 -7.22 -4.21 -4.38
N VAL A 27 -6.00 -3.68 -4.22
CA VAL A 27 -5.73 -2.55 -3.33
C VAL A 27 -5.20 -1.36 -4.13
N VAL A 28 -5.68 -0.16 -3.80
CA VAL A 28 -5.14 1.12 -4.26
C VAL A 28 -4.69 1.90 -3.04
N ILE A 29 -3.41 2.28 -2.98
CA ILE A 29 -2.89 3.17 -1.94
C ILE A 29 -3.02 4.63 -2.39
N VAL A 30 -3.45 5.50 -1.47
CA VAL A 30 -3.33 6.96 -1.60
C VAL A 30 -2.50 7.49 -0.43
N ASP A 31 -1.36 8.11 -0.71
CA ASP A 31 -0.44 8.63 0.30
C ASP A 31 0.32 9.87 -0.23
N ASN A 32 0.57 10.86 0.64
CA ASN A 32 1.34 12.06 0.30
C ASN A 32 2.78 12.02 0.83
N PHE A 33 3.16 11.00 1.59
CA PHE A 33 4.46 10.85 2.24
C PHE A 33 4.79 11.90 3.30
N VAL A 34 3.80 12.56 3.92
CA VAL A 34 4.06 13.55 4.98
C VAL A 34 4.75 12.96 6.21
N ASN A 35 4.46 11.68 6.51
CA ASN A 35 5.06 10.92 7.61
C ASN A 35 5.29 9.45 7.23
N SER A 36 5.62 9.21 5.96
CA SER A 36 5.87 7.88 5.41
C SER A 36 6.95 7.94 4.33
N HIS A 37 7.44 6.79 3.89
CA HIS A 37 8.55 6.70 2.94
C HIS A 37 8.12 5.94 1.67
N LYS A 38 8.64 6.38 0.52
CA LYS A 38 8.38 5.73 -0.78
C LYS A 38 8.84 4.26 -0.79
N ASP A 39 9.90 3.94 -0.04
CA ASP A 39 10.47 2.59 0.08
C ASP A 39 9.44 1.57 0.60
N ALA A 40 8.45 2.03 1.38
CA ALA A 40 7.35 1.18 1.82
C ALA A 40 6.61 0.52 0.64
N LEU A 41 6.45 1.22 -0.50
CA LEU A 41 5.80 0.65 -1.68
C LEU A 41 6.60 -0.51 -2.26
N GLU A 42 7.93 -0.42 -2.29
CA GLU A 42 8.80 -1.49 -2.77
C GLU A 42 8.83 -2.67 -1.79
N HIS A 43 8.85 -2.40 -0.49
CA HIS A 43 8.71 -3.43 0.54
C HIS A 43 7.37 -4.18 0.42
N ILE A 44 6.26 -3.47 0.23
CA ILE A 44 4.94 -4.08 0.04
C ILE A 44 4.95 -5.00 -1.18
N LYS A 45 5.46 -4.56 -2.34
CA LYS A 45 5.57 -5.39 -3.54
C LYS A 45 6.43 -6.63 -3.30
N THR A 46 7.57 -6.46 -2.62
CA THR A 46 8.53 -7.54 -2.34
C THR A 46 7.92 -8.60 -1.42
N ILE A 47 7.22 -8.18 -0.35
CA ILE A 47 6.65 -9.08 0.66
C ILE A 47 5.37 -9.76 0.13
N SER A 48 4.50 -9.02 -0.56
CA SER A 48 3.24 -9.57 -1.07
C SER A 48 3.44 -10.41 -2.33
N LYS A 49 4.47 -10.14 -3.13
CA LYS A 49 4.66 -10.68 -4.49
C LYS A 49 3.45 -10.43 -5.38
N LYS A 50 2.76 -9.31 -5.18
CA LYS A 50 1.57 -8.89 -5.92
C LYS A 50 1.78 -7.52 -6.57
N ILE A 51 0.95 -7.23 -7.57
CA ILE A 51 0.87 -5.90 -8.19
C ILE A 51 0.24 -4.94 -7.17
N LEU A 52 0.84 -3.77 -7.03
CA LEU A 52 0.37 -2.71 -6.15
C LEU A 52 0.03 -1.47 -6.97
N ASN A 53 -1.21 -0.98 -6.83
CA ASN A 53 -1.62 0.29 -7.41
C ASN A 53 -1.40 1.41 -6.40
N PHE A 54 -0.77 2.50 -6.82
CA PHE A 54 -0.46 3.65 -5.98
C PHE A 54 -0.82 4.96 -6.68
N MET A 55 -1.41 5.88 -5.92
CA MET A 55 -1.68 7.25 -6.33
C MET A 55 -1.09 8.21 -5.28
N LYS A 56 -0.29 9.16 -5.72
CA LYS A 56 0.24 10.21 -4.84
C LYS A 56 -0.85 11.23 -4.52
N LEU A 57 -1.05 11.55 -3.25
CA LEU A 57 -1.89 12.66 -2.80
C LEU A 57 -1.07 13.97 -2.85
N MET A 58 -1.68 15.04 -3.36
CA MET A 58 -1.06 16.36 -3.55
C MET A 58 -0.53 16.96 -2.25
#